data_AF-A0A3C1FH06-F1
#
_entry.id   AF-A0A3C1FH06-F1
#
_cell.length_a   1.000
_cell.length_b   1.000
_cell.length_c   1.000
_cell.angle_alpha   90.00
_cell.angle_beta   90.00
_cell.angle_gamma   90.00
#
_symmetry.space_group_name_H-M   'P 1'
#
loop_
_entity.id
_entity.type
_entity.pdbx_description
1 polymer ?
#
loop_
_entity_poly.entity_id
_entity_poly.type
_entity_poly.pdbx_seq_one_letter_code
_entity_poly.pdbx_strand_id
1 'polypeptide(L)'
;MPDERPGSSSKQTARALIRLADTDIDSITDEEFESRTAELEAVSSDLSREMAEYWSTNPELRIKVEIEPATETDIGGQKVVVRYLNFRVEDRKHDFTNNFSLRSSGYQWFFSFLAAFSEFEHLSESVIVLLDEPALTLHARAQRDFLRFINDRLSPVGQVIYTTHSPFMVEKIERVRVVEDRGGEIGSLTSSDALAVGEDSAFPLQAALGYDLSQNLFIGERNLLVEGPSDLVYLEVLGRRLRDLGRIGVDEAWRVLPAGGSSNVPAFVSLLGRKVTVSVLLDSGTEGYGRVEAAISANRIEASRVVFVGEVLQQKHADIEDLFTPGDYLALYNAAFDKHHRVGDLSSHHDRILKRLEPLDGRFDHWRPAEVLLRDPKRVDQLSATTLDNFERLAQRINATHTVQ
;
A
#
# COMPACT_ATOMS: atom_id res chain seq x y z
N MET A 1 -11.84 -11.28 -46.23
CA MET A 1 -11.49 -12.26 -45.18
C MET A 1 -12.18 -11.85 -43.89
N PRO A 2 -13.42 -12.33 -43.62
CA PRO A 2 -14.25 -11.85 -42.51
C PRO A 2 -14.10 -12.63 -41.18
N ASP A 3 -13.41 -13.78 -41.15
CA ASP A 3 -13.50 -14.75 -40.02
C ASP A 3 -12.28 -14.76 -39.06
N GLU A 4 -11.51 -13.68 -38.93
CA GLU A 4 -10.44 -13.62 -37.93
C GLU A 4 -10.99 -13.24 -36.55
N ARG A 5 -10.94 -14.16 -35.58
CA ARG A 5 -11.35 -13.94 -34.18
C ARG A 5 -10.36 -13.03 -33.46
N PRO A 6 -10.77 -12.08 -32.58
CA PRO A 6 -9.88 -11.16 -31.87
C PRO A 6 -8.59 -11.81 -31.35
N GLY A 7 -7.43 -11.24 -31.72
CA GLY A 7 -6.11 -11.74 -31.34
C GLY A 7 -5.57 -12.91 -32.16
N SER A 8 -6.21 -13.29 -33.28
CA SER A 8 -5.80 -14.43 -34.11
C SER A 8 -4.54 -14.18 -34.95
N SER A 9 -4.20 -12.93 -35.25
CA SER A 9 -3.01 -12.57 -36.04
C SER A 9 -2.49 -11.17 -35.70
N SER A 10 -1.20 -10.91 -35.95
CA SER A 10 -0.61 -9.57 -35.80
C SER A 10 -1.28 -8.54 -36.73
N LYS A 11 -1.76 -8.97 -37.90
CA LYS A 11 -2.52 -8.13 -38.84
C LYS A 11 -3.86 -7.72 -38.27
N GLN A 12 -4.53 -8.61 -37.54
CA GLN A 12 -5.76 -8.28 -36.87
C GLN A 12 -5.53 -7.27 -35.73
N THR A 13 -4.52 -7.48 -34.89
CA THR A 13 -4.18 -6.52 -33.83
C THR A 13 -3.88 -5.14 -34.41
N ALA A 14 -3.14 -5.08 -35.52
CA ALA A 14 -2.89 -3.82 -36.21
C ALA A 14 -4.18 -3.16 -36.73
N ARG A 15 -5.10 -3.93 -37.31
CA ARG A 15 -6.41 -3.42 -37.76
C ARG A 15 -7.27 -2.92 -36.59
N ALA A 16 -7.29 -3.64 -35.48
CA ALA A 16 -8.02 -3.25 -34.28
C ALA A 16 -7.48 -1.94 -33.68
N LEU A 17 -6.16 -1.74 -33.71
CA LEU A 17 -5.52 -0.48 -33.31
C LEU A 17 -5.87 0.68 -34.23
N ILE A 18 -5.90 0.47 -35.54
CA ILE A 18 -6.30 1.51 -36.50
C ILE A 18 -7.77 1.90 -36.25
N ARG A 19 -8.65 0.92 -36.04
CA ARG A 19 -10.07 1.14 -35.72
C ARG A 19 -10.29 1.81 -34.37
N LEU A 20 -9.48 1.47 -33.36
CA LEU A 20 -9.51 2.13 -32.05
C LEU A 20 -9.23 3.63 -32.17
N ALA A 21 -8.44 4.04 -33.16
CA ALA A 21 -8.21 5.44 -33.49
C ALA A 21 -9.22 6.01 -34.50
N ASP A 22 -10.39 5.39 -34.65
CA ASP A 22 -11.49 5.82 -35.54
C ASP A 22 -11.05 6.05 -37.00
N THR A 23 -10.10 5.23 -37.47
CA THR A 23 -9.46 5.36 -38.79
C THR A 23 -9.65 4.07 -39.61
N ASP A 24 -9.55 4.16 -40.95
CA ASP A 24 -9.56 3.00 -41.86
C ASP A 24 -8.17 2.75 -42.47
N ILE A 25 -7.91 1.52 -42.92
CA ILE A 25 -6.66 1.14 -43.56
C ILE A 25 -6.46 1.86 -44.91
N ASP A 26 -7.55 2.24 -45.56
CA ASP A 26 -7.51 2.93 -46.85
C ASP A 26 -7.00 4.37 -46.72
N SER A 27 -7.29 5.08 -45.62
CA SER A 27 -6.80 6.45 -45.40
C SER A 27 -5.30 6.48 -45.07
N ILE A 28 -4.78 5.50 -44.35
CA ILE A 28 -3.34 5.39 -44.05
C ILE A 28 -2.50 4.84 -45.22
N THR A 29 -3.13 4.41 -46.31
CA THR A 29 -2.45 3.91 -47.52
C THR A 29 -2.49 4.90 -48.69
N ASP A 30 -2.97 6.13 -48.47
CA ASP A 30 -2.99 7.20 -49.46
C ASP A 30 -1.61 7.38 -50.12
N GLU A 31 -1.62 7.60 -51.44
CA GLU A 31 -0.40 7.87 -52.21
C GLU A 31 0.20 9.24 -51.84
N GLU A 32 -0.66 10.21 -51.51
CA GLU A 32 -0.25 11.55 -51.11
C GLU A 32 0.45 11.54 -49.74
N PHE A 33 1.69 12.02 -49.72
CA PHE A 33 2.55 11.98 -48.52
C PHE A 33 1.97 12.75 -47.34
N GLU A 34 1.47 13.97 -47.58
CA GLU A 34 0.93 14.85 -46.53
C GLU A 34 -0.36 14.27 -45.94
N SER A 35 -1.28 13.82 -46.80
CA SER A 35 -2.53 13.16 -46.41
C SER A 35 -2.26 11.94 -45.50
N ARG A 36 -1.41 11.02 -45.97
CA ARG A 36 -1.02 9.83 -45.20
C ARG A 36 -0.33 10.17 -43.89
N THR A 37 0.53 11.18 -43.87
CA THR A 37 1.27 11.57 -42.66
C THR A 37 0.33 12.17 -41.63
N ALA A 38 -0.58 13.05 -42.05
CA ALA A 38 -1.59 13.62 -41.17
C ALA A 38 -2.47 12.53 -40.52
N GLU A 39 -2.85 11.51 -41.29
CA GLU A 39 -3.64 10.38 -40.78
C GLU A 39 -2.86 9.55 -39.75
N LEU A 40 -1.59 9.22 -40.04
CA LEU A 40 -0.73 8.49 -39.10
C LEU A 40 -0.48 9.29 -37.81
N GLU A 41 -0.37 10.61 -37.90
CA GLU A 41 -0.25 11.50 -36.74
C GLU A 41 -1.54 11.54 -35.91
N ALA A 42 -2.71 11.58 -36.57
CA ALA A 42 -4.00 11.50 -35.90
C ALA A 42 -4.14 10.17 -35.13
N VAL A 43 -3.87 9.04 -35.80
CA VAL A 43 -3.88 7.71 -35.18
C VAL A 43 -2.91 7.62 -34.00
N SER A 44 -1.70 8.17 -34.15
CA SER A 44 -0.70 8.22 -33.09
C SER A 44 -1.18 9.00 -31.87
N SER A 45 -1.83 10.15 -32.11
CA SER A 45 -2.38 11.02 -31.07
C SER A 45 -3.50 10.33 -30.29
N ASP A 46 -4.43 9.68 -30.98
CA ASP A 46 -5.59 9.06 -30.34
C ASP A 46 -5.21 7.80 -29.58
N LEU A 47 -4.39 6.92 -30.14
CA LEU A 47 -3.85 5.78 -29.39
C LEU A 47 -3.04 6.23 -28.16
N SER A 48 -2.28 7.32 -28.29
CA SER A 48 -1.54 7.89 -27.16
C SER A 48 -2.45 8.41 -26.04
N ARG A 49 -3.65 8.90 -26.39
CA ARG A 49 -4.64 9.40 -25.43
C ARG A 49 -5.33 8.25 -24.71
N GLU A 50 -5.80 7.27 -25.48
CA GLU A 50 -6.39 6.02 -25.00
C GLU A 50 -5.45 5.31 -24.01
N MET A 51 -4.17 5.20 -24.38
CA MET A 51 -3.19 4.58 -23.51
C MET A 51 -2.92 5.42 -22.26
N ALA A 52 -2.87 6.75 -22.35
CA ALA A 52 -2.59 7.63 -21.21
C ALA A 52 -3.73 7.65 -20.18
N GLU A 53 -4.98 7.43 -20.60
CA GLU A 53 -6.14 7.36 -19.71
C GLU A 53 -6.02 6.20 -18.72
N TYR A 54 -5.59 5.04 -19.20
CA TYR A 54 -5.53 3.84 -18.38
C TYR A 54 -4.10 3.54 -17.86
N TRP A 55 -3.03 3.94 -18.55
CA TRP A 55 -1.66 3.64 -18.13
C TRP A 55 -0.99 4.78 -17.34
N SER A 56 -1.11 4.75 -16.01
CA SER A 56 -0.56 5.79 -15.14
C SER A 56 0.93 5.60 -14.80
N THR A 57 1.50 4.44 -15.11
CA THR A 57 2.87 4.08 -14.69
C THR A 57 3.97 4.91 -15.38
N ASN A 58 3.74 5.36 -16.61
CA ASN A 58 4.62 6.33 -17.28
C ASN A 58 3.79 7.22 -18.23
N PRO A 59 3.33 8.40 -17.78
CA PRO A 59 2.46 9.28 -18.56
C PRO A 59 3.17 9.97 -19.73
N GLU A 60 4.51 9.93 -19.77
CA GLU A 60 5.32 10.55 -20.83
C GLU A 60 5.49 9.66 -22.07
N LEU A 61 4.89 8.46 -22.07
CA LEU A 61 4.91 7.58 -23.22
C LEU A 61 3.86 8.01 -24.25
N ARG A 62 4.30 8.10 -25.51
CA ARG A 62 3.44 8.33 -26.67
C ARG A 62 3.64 7.22 -27.69
N ILE A 63 2.55 6.81 -28.32
CA ILE A 63 2.57 5.86 -29.42
C ILE A 63 2.79 6.66 -30.70
N LYS A 64 3.72 6.18 -31.53
CA LYS A 64 3.97 6.69 -32.87
C LYS A 64 3.73 5.59 -33.88
N VAL A 65 2.84 5.84 -34.81
CA VAL A 65 2.54 4.93 -35.91
C VAL A 65 3.22 5.47 -37.15
N GLU A 66 4.10 4.66 -37.73
CA GLU A 66 4.91 5.07 -38.88
C GLU A 66 4.88 3.96 -39.94
N ILE A 67 5.12 4.33 -41.20
CA ILE A 67 5.30 3.36 -42.28
C ILE A 67 6.78 3.29 -42.63
N GLU A 68 7.40 2.15 -42.34
CA GLU A 68 8.81 1.91 -42.60
C GLU A 68 9.00 1.01 -43.84
N PRO A 69 9.83 1.40 -44.82
CA PRO A 69 10.15 0.54 -45.94
C PRO A 69 11.20 -0.51 -45.55
N ALA A 70 11.00 -1.76 -45.98
CA ALA A 70 11.95 -2.85 -45.89
C ALA A 70 12.22 -3.42 -47.29
N THR A 71 13.48 -3.70 -47.59
CA THR A 71 13.84 -4.39 -48.85
C THR A 71 13.84 -5.88 -48.60
N GLU A 72 12.94 -6.59 -49.28
CA GLU A 72 12.81 -8.03 -49.20
C GLU A 72 13.19 -8.66 -50.53
N THR A 73 13.52 -9.96 -50.50
CA THR A 73 13.80 -10.72 -51.71
C THR A 73 12.59 -11.59 -51.99
N ASP A 74 11.92 -11.36 -53.12
CA ASP A 74 10.80 -12.18 -53.56
C ASP A 74 11.29 -13.61 -53.92
N ILE A 75 10.35 -14.54 -54.04
CA ILE A 75 10.55 -15.96 -54.42
C ILE A 75 11.37 -16.08 -55.72
N GLY A 76 11.29 -15.08 -56.61
CA GLY A 76 12.08 -14.98 -57.84
C GLY A 76 13.49 -14.37 -57.70
N GLY A 77 13.98 -14.09 -56.49
CA GLY A 77 15.31 -13.49 -56.25
C GLY A 77 15.38 -11.98 -56.53
N GLN A 78 14.26 -11.34 -56.83
CA GLN A 78 14.18 -9.89 -57.08
C GLN A 78 14.03 -9.13 -55.76
N LYS A 79 14.75 -8.00 -55.63
CA LYS A 79 14.59 -7.10 -54.48
C LYS A 79 13.33 -6.27 -54.65
N VAL A 80 12.39 -6.42 -53.73
CA VAL A 80 11.14 -5.66 -53.66
C VAL A 80 11.15 -4.79 -52.41
N VAL A 81 10.59 -3.57 -52.51
CA VAL A 81 10.42 -2.69 -51.35
C VAL A 81 9.02 -2.89 -50.81
N VAL A 82 8.92 -3.46 -49.61
CA VAL A 82 7.68 -3.67 -48.87
C VAL A 82 7.56 -2.56 -47.83
N ARG A 83 6.34 -2.05 -47.60
CA ARG A 83 6.08 -1.05 -46.57
C ARG A 83 5.38 -1.71 -45.39
N TYR A 84 5.92 -1.51 -44.20
CA TYR A 84 5.39 -2.04 -42.95
C TYR A 84 4.83 -0.92 -42.10
N LEU A 85 3.59 -1.10 -41.65
CA LEU A 85 3.04 -0.29 -40.55
C LEU A 85 3.73 -0.71 -39.25
N ASN A 86 4.41 0.23 -38.61
CA ASN A 86 5.18 -0.01 -37.40
C ASN A 86 4.65 0.84 -36.25
N PHE A 87 4.45 0.20 -35.11
CA PHE A 87 4.07 0.86 -33.86
C PHE A 87 5.35 1.07 -33.04
N ARG A 88 5.65 2.33 -32.76
CA ARG A 88 6.78 2.79 -31.98
C ARG A 88 6.28 3.48 -30.72
N VAL A 89 7.14 3.58 -29.73
CA VAL A 89 6.84 4.27 -28.47
C VAL A 89 7.91 5.31 -28.24
N GLU A 90 7.50 6.57 -28.22
CA GLU A 90 8.29 7.73 -27.82
C GLU A 90 8.25 7.87 -26.29
N ASP A 91 9.42 8.03 -25.69
CA ASP A 91 9.57 8.34 -24.27
C ASP A 91 10.03 9.79 -24.13
N ARG A 92 9.10 10.69 -23.83
CA ARG A 92 9.38 12.14 -23.71
C ARG A 92 10.21 12.50 -22.48
N LYS A 93 10.35 11.58 -21.52
CA LYS A 93 11.21 11.80 -20.35
C LYS A 93 12.69 11.65 -20.69
N HIS A 94 13.01 10.82 -21.67
CA HIS A 94 14.37 10.47 -22.06
C HIS A 94 14.68 10.82 -23.52
N ASP A 95 13.76 11.51 -24.20
CA ASP A 95 13.87 11.99 -25.58
C ASP A 95 14.30 10.91 -26.59
N PHE A 96 13.73 9.71 -26.50
CA PHE A 96 14.02 8.63 -27.47
C PHE A 96 12.77 7.88 -27.91
N THR A 97 12.81 7.33 -29.14
CA THR A 97 11.73 6.53 -29.72
C THR A 97 12.23 5.15 -30.12
N ASN A 98 11.65 4.11 -29.54
CA ASN A 98 11.99 2.71 -29.83
C ASN A 98 10.80 1.94 -30.38
N ASN A 99 11.08 0.81 -31.02
CA ASN A 99 10.03 -0.11 -31.46
C ASN A 99 9.20 -0.59 -30.25
N PHE A 100 7.88 -0.74 -30.43
CA PHE A 100 6.97 -1.24 -29.41
C PHE A 100 7.42 -2.59 -28.83
N SER A 101 7.96 -3.48 -29.65
CA SER A 101 8.50 -4.79 -29.25
C SER A 101 9.69 -4.72 -28.26
N LEU A 102 10.34 -3.56 -28.13
CA LEU A 102 11.44 -3.33 -27.19
C LEU A 102 10.96 -2.78 -25.84
N ARG A 103 9.65 -2.57 -25.67
CA ARG A 103 9.08 -2.13 -24.39
C ARG A 103 8.87 -3.31 -23.44
N SER A 104 8.56 -3.01 -22.17
CA SER A 104 8.32 -4.07 -21.18
C SER A 104 7.19 -4.99 -21.63
N SER A 105 7.32 -6.28 -21.33
CA SER A 105 6.29 -7.29 -21.63
C SER A 105 4.92 -6.87 -21.08
N GLY A 106 4.89 -6.20 -19.92
CA GLY A 106 3.66 -5.66 -19.35
C GLY A 106 3.04 -4.55 -20.19
N TYR A 107 3.82 -3.58 -20.67
CA TYR A 107 3.30 -2.53 -21.57
C TYR A 107 2.77 -3.14 -22.87
N GLN A 108 3.50 -4.12 -23.43
CA GLN A 108 3.09 -4.81 -24.64
C GLN A 108 1.77 -5.56 -24.44
N TRP A 109 1.65 -6.28 -23.33
CA TRP A 109 0.44 -7.01 -22.97
C TRP A 109 -0.76 -6.08 -22.80
N PHE A 110 -0.61 -4.99 -22.04
CA PHE A 110 -1.70 -4.05 -21.77
C PHE A 110 -2.21 -3.39 -23.06
N PHE A 111 -1.29 -2.90 -23.90
CA PHE A 111 -1.65 -2.28 -25.16
C PHE A 111 -2.30 -3.27 -26.14
N SER A 112 -1.79 -4.50 -26.20
CA SER A 112 -2.40 -5.55 -27.02
C SER A 112 -3.79 -5.93 -26.52
N PHE A 113 -4.00 -5.93 -25.20
CA PHE A 113 -5.30 -6.19 -24.60
C PHE A 113 -6.30 -5.09 -24.93
N LEU A 114 -5.90 -3.82 -24.79
CA LEU A 114 -6.72 -2.65 -25.14
C LEU A 114 -7.19 -2.74 -26.60
N ALA A 115 -6.28 -3.03 -27.52
CA ALA A 115 -6.57 -3.22 -28.94
C ALA A 115 -7.53 -4.39 -29.21
N ALA A 116 -7.29 -5.54 -28.57
CA ALA A 116 -8.15 -6.69 -28.76
C ALA A 116 -9.55 -6.44 -28.20
N PHE A 117 -9.66 -5.70 -27.11
CA PHE A 117 -10.94 -5.44 -26.47
C PHE A 117 -11.79 -4.40 -27.21
N SER A 118 -11.20 -3.37 -27.80
CA SER A 118 -11.95 -2.30 -28.50
C SER A 118 -12.87 -2.84 -29.61
N GLU A 119 -12.53 -3.99 -30.20
CA GLU A 119 -13.37 -4.69 -31.18
C GLU A 119 -14.69 -5.21 -30.58
N PHE A 120 -14.72 -5.51 -29.28
CA PHE A 120 -15.93 -6.00 -28.59
C PHE A 120 -16.89 -4.88 -28.19
N GLU A 121 -16.42 -3.63 -28.12
CA GLU A 121 -17.27 -2.47 -27.77
C GLU A 121 -18.37 -2.19 -28.78
N HIS A 122 -18.16 -2.63 -30.02
CA HIS A 122 -19.06 -2.42 -31.14
C HIS A 122 -20.00 -3.61 -31.40
N LEU A 123 -19.93 -4.66 -30.57
CA LEU A 123 -20.79 -5.82 -30.73
C LEU A 123 -22.18 -5.54 -30.16
N SER A 124 -23.22 -5.85 -30.94
CA SER A 124 -24.62 -5.68 -30.55
C SER A 124 -25.12 -6.75 -29.57
N GLU A 125 -24.33 -7.80 -29.34
CA GLU A 125 -24.68 -8.94 -28.49
C GLU A 125 -24.08 -8.80 -27.08
N SER A 126 -24.78 -9.28 -26.06
CA SER A 126 -24.25 -9.32 -24.70
C SER A 126 -23.07 -10.30 -24.60
N VAL A 127 -21.88 -9.76 -24.33
CA VAL A 127 -20.64 -10.56 -24.20
C VAL A 127 -20.34 -10.85 -22.73
N ILE A 128 -19.88 -12.08 -22.45
CA ILE A 128 -19.24 -12.42 -21.18
C ILE A 128 -17.73 -12.56 -21.44
N VAL A 129 -16.93 -11.75 -20.76
CA VAL A 129 -15.47 -11.73 -20.87
C VAL A 129 -14.89 -12.60 -19.75
N LEU A 130 -14.23 -13.69 -20.13
CA LEU A 130 -13.56 -14.59 -19.20
C LEU A 130 -12.04 -14.40 -19.32
N LEU A 131 -11.38 -14.03 -18.23
CA LEU A 131 -9.94 -13.78 -18.20
C LEU A 131 -9.27 -14.70 -17.19
N ASP A 132 -8.33 -15.53 -17.64
CA ASP A 132 -7.54 -16.37 -16.74
C ASP A 132 -6.25 -15.66 -16.35
N GLU A 133 -6.08 -15.36 -15.06
CA GLU A 133 -4.93 -14.64 -14.49
C GLU A 133 -4.46 -13.47 -15.38
N PRO A 134 -5.34 -12.50 -15.69
CA PRO A 134 -4.93 -11.38 -16.54
C PRO A 134 -3.88 -10.53 -15.82
N ALA A 135 -3.07 -9.81 -16.60
CA ALA A 135 -2.10 -8.86 -16.07
C ALA A 135 -1.01 -9.47 -15.16
N LEU A 136 -0.72 -10.78 -15.26
CA LEU A 136 0.38 -11.43 -14.53
C LEU A 136 1.75 -10.76 -14.74
N THR A 137 2.00 -10.22 -15.93
CA THR A 137 3.25 -9.54 -16.28
C THR A 137 3.29 -8.07 -15.84
N LEU A 138 2.17 -7.55 -15.32
CA LEU A 138 2.06 -6.17 -14.87
C LEU A 138 2.53 -6.03 -13.43
N HIS A 139 3.22 -4.93 -13.13
CA HIS A 139 3.50 -4.54 -11.75
C HIS A 139 2.22 -4.05 -11.05
N ALA A 140 2.23 -4.03 -9.71
CA ALA A 140 1.09 -3.67 -8.86
C ALA A 140 0.29 -2.43 -9.31
N ARG A 141 0.98 -1.35 -9.71
CA ARG A 141 0.34 -0.12 -10.20
C ARG A 141 -0.40 -0.35 -11.52
N ALA A 142 0.24 -1.04 -12.46
CA ALA A 142 -0.33 -1.36 -13.77
C ALA A 142 -1.48 -2.38 -13.66
N GLN A 143 -1.46 -3.28 -12.68
CA GLN A 143 -2.61 -4.16 -12.36
C GLN A 143 -3.84 -3.36 -11.91
N ARG A 144 -3.65 -2.30 -11.13
CA ARG A 144 -4.77 -1.39 -10.76
C ARG A 144 -5.28 -0.54 -11.89
N ASP A 145 -4.37 -0.06 -12.72
CA ASP A 145 -4.71 0.61 -13.96
C ASP A 145 -5.57 -0.31 -14.85
N PHE A 146 -5.25 -1.60 -14.87
CA PHE A 146 -6.06 -2.62 -15.54
C PHE A 146 -7.42 -2.88 -14.87
N LEU A 147 -7.50 -2.92 -13.53
CA LEU A 147 -8.81 -2.97 -12.84
C LEU A 147 -9.67 -1.73 -13.13
N ARG A 148 -9.07 -0.54 -13.22
CA ARG A 148 -9.78 0.68 -13.61
C ARG A 148 -10.36 0.53 -15.02
N PHE A 149 -9.55 0.05 -15.96
CA PHE A 149 -10.02 -0.28 -17.31
C PHE A 149 -11.16 -1.31 -17.33
N ILE A 150 -11.07 -2.39 -16.53
CA ILE A 150 -12.16 -3.36 -16.37
C ILE A 150 -13.45 -2.67 -15.92
N ASN A 151 -13.38 -1.84 -14.88
CA ASN A 151 -14.57 -1.22 -14.32
C ASN A 151 -15.17 -0.16 -15.25
N ASP A 152 -14.33 0.72 -15.80
CA ASP A 152 -14.79 1.93 -16.48
C ASP A 152 -15.20 1.64 -17.93
N ARG A 153 -14.60 0.61 -18.55
CA ARG A 153 -14.76 0.36 -19.99
C ARG A 153 -15.27 -1.04 -20.33
N LEU A 154 -14.78 -2.09 -19.66
CA LEU A 154 -15.25 -3.46 -19.94
C LEU A 154 -16.63 -3.74 -19.34
N SER A 155 -16.78 -3.47 -18.04
CA SER A 155 -17.96 -3.85 -17.26
C SER A 155 -19.27 -3.17 -17.70
N PRO A 156 -19.26 -1.95 -18.28
CA PRO A 156 -20.47 -1.36 -18.85
C PRO A 156 -20.97 -2.06 -20.12
N VAL A 157 -20.08 -2.71 -20.87
CA VAL A 157 -20.40 -3.36 -22.16
C VAL A 157 -20.75 -4.84 -21.96
N GLY A 158 -20.12 -5.50 -20.99
CA GLY A 158 -20.33 -6.93 -20.75
C GLY A 158 -19.93 -7.38 -19.35
N GLN A 159 -20.38 -8.58 -18.96
CA GLN A 159 -19.98 -9.16 -17.68
C GLN A 159 -18.52 -9.64 -17.76
N VAL A 160 -17.68 -9.20 -16.83
CA VAL A 160 -16.29 -9.64 -16.73
C VAL A 160 -16.13 -10.58 -15.54
N ILE A 161 -15.54 -11.75 -15.78
CA ILE A 161 -15.16 -12.72 -14.75
C ILE A 161 -13.68 -13.03 -14.94
N TYR A 162 -12.88 -12.92 -13.88
CA TYR A 162 -11.46 -13.23 -13.94
C TYR A 162 -10.97 -13.99 -12.70
N THR A 163 -9.90 -14.76 -12.88
CA THR A 163 -9.15 -15.42 -11.80
C THR A 163 -7.92 -14.59 -11.46
N THR A 164 -7.50 -14.59 -10.19
CA THR A 164 -6.23 -13.94 -9.80
C THR A 164 -5.69 -14.45 -8.48
N HIS A 165 -4.35 -14.57 -8.40
CA HIS A 165 -3.60 -14.66 -7.15
C HIS A 165 -3.05 -13.30 -6.68
N SER A 166 -3.19 -12.24 -7.48
CA SER A 166 -2.63 -10.93 -7.14
C SER A 166 -3.53 -10.15 -6.19
N PRO A 167 -3.03 -9.71 -5.02
CA PRO A 167 -3.80 -8.83 -4.13
C PRO A 167 -4.07 -7.45 -4.76
N PHE A 168 -3.32 -7.04 -5.78
CA PHE A 168 -3.54 -5.77 -6.47
C PHE A 168 -4.64 -5.84 -7.52
N MET A 169 -5.10 -7.05 -7.85
CA MET A 169 -6.23 -7.36 -8.71
C MET A 169 -7.50 -7.69 -7.90
N VAL A 170 -7.46 -7.52 -6.58
CA VAL A 170 -8.61 -7.72 -5.68
C VAL A 170 -9.16 -6.35 -5.28
N GLU A 171 -10.43 -6.11 -5.61
CA GLU A 171 -11.21 -4.95 -5.18
C GLU A 171 -12.62 -5.40 -4.77
N LYS A 172 -13.31 -4.58 -3.95
CA LYS A 172 -14.73 -4.77 -3.57
C LYS A 172 -15.03 -6.22 -3.13
N ILE A 173 -14.75 -6.52 -1.88
CA ILE A 173 -14.77 -7.88 -1.30
C ILE A 173 -16.06 -8.64 -1.62
N GLU A 174 -17.20 -7.95 -1.72
CA GLU A 174 -18.49 -8.53 -2.09
C GLU A 174 -18.52 -9.18 -3.49
N ARG A 175 -17.63 -8.74 -4.40
CA ARG A 175 -17.46 -9.29 -5.75
C ARG A 175 -16.54 -10.52 -5.78
N VAL A 176 -15.77 -10.75 -4.72
CA VAL A 176 -14.78 -11.82 -4.68
C VAL A 176 -15.45 -13.17 -4.44
N ARG A 177 -14.97 -14.21 -5.13
CA ARG A 177 -15.26 -15.61 -4.83
C ARG A 177 -13.94 -16.30 -4.60
N VAL A 178 -13.76 -16.89 -3.43
CA VAL A 178 -12.53 -17.64 -3.12
C VAL A 178 -12.73 -19.09 -3.54
N VAL A 179 -11.75 -19.62 -4.27
CA VAL A 179 -11.73 -21.02 -4.72
C VAL A 179 -10.61 -21.72 -3.97
N GLU A 180 -10.92 -22.78 -3.24
CA GLU A 180 -9.95 -23.57 -2.48
C GLU A 180 -10.01 -25.03 -2.90
N ASP A 181 -8.86 -25.67 -3.10
CA ASP A 181 -8.79 -27.13 -3.18
C ASP A 181 -8.71 -27.72 -1.77
N ARG A 182 -9.75 -28.46 -1.36
CA ARG A 182 -9.80 -29.14 -0.06
C ARG A 182 -9.35 -30.61 -0.16
N GLY A 183 -8.95 -31.06 -1.35
CA GLY A 183 -8.44 -32.40 -1.60
C GLY A 183 -9.45 -33.52 -1.33
N GLY A 184 -8.99 -34.77 -1.50
CA GLY A 184 -9.75 -35.98 -1.19
C GLY A 184 -11.08 -36.08 -1.96
N GLU A 185 -12.16 -36.49 -1.27
CA GLU A 185 -13.51 -36.60 -1.83
C GLU A 185 -14.26 -35.26 -1.93
N ILE A 186 -13.74 -34.20 -1.31
CA ILE A 186 -14.40 -32.88 -1.24
C ILE A 186 -14.14 -32.08 -2.51
N GLY A 187 -12.93 -32.16 -3.07
CA GLY A 187 -12.52 -31.41 -4.25
C GLY A 187 -12.45 -29.90 -4.00
N SER A 188 -12.75 -29.11 -5.03
CA SER A 188 -12.69 -27.64 -4.95
C SER A 188 -13.98 -27.05 -4.39
N LEU A 189 -13.86 -26.17 -3.41
CA LEU A 189 -14.96 -25.40 -2.84
C LEU A 189 -14.86 -23.94 -3.28
N THR A 190 -16.02 -23.34 -3.55
CA THR A 190 -16.14 -21.91 -3.82
C THR A 190 -16.89 -21.24 -2.67
N SER A 191 -16.33 -20.17 -2.13
CA SER A 191 -16.94 -19.39 -1.04
C SER A 191 -17.15 -17.94 -1.48
N SER A 192 -18.32 -17.39 -1.18
CA SER A 192 -18.58 -15.94 -1.22
C SER A 192 -18.24 -15.25 0.10
N ASP A 193 -18.06 -16.02 1.18
CA ASP A 193 -17.61 -15.49 2.46
C ASP A 193 -16.09 -15.49 2.47
N ALA A 194 -15.52 -14.33 2.15
CA ALA A 194 -14.08 -14.06 2.16
C ALA A 194 -13.42 -14.27 3.54
N LEU A 195 -14.19 -14.28 4.63
CA LEU A 195 -13.70 -14.39 6.01
C LEU A 195 -13.74 -15.83 6.55
N ALA A 196 -14.43 -16.76 5.88
CA ALA A 196 -14.59 -18.16 6.31
C ALA A 196 -13.55 -19.12 5.67
N VAL A 197 -12.49 -18.58 5.09
CA VAL A 197 -11.54 -19.24 4.18
C VAL A 197 -10.25 -19.62 4.92
N GLY A 198 -9.51 -20.64 4.47
CA GLY A 198 -8.22 -21.00 5.05
C GLY A 198 -7.15 -19.91 4.90
N GLU A 199 -6.10 -19.93 5.74
CA GLU A 199 -5.07 -18.87 5.81
C GLU A 199 -4.43 -18.55 4.45
N ASP A 200 -4.08 -19.56 3.65
CA ASP A 200 -3.40 -19.38 2.36
C ASP A 200 -4.27 -18.69 1.31
N SER A 201 -5.57 -19.03 1.26
CA SER A 201 -6.50 -18.46 0.28
C SER A 201 -7.08 -17.11 0.74
N ALA A 202 -6.95 -16.79 2.03
CA ALA A 202 -7.29 -15.47 2.57
C ALA A 202 -6.16 -14.44 2.36
N PHE A 203 -4.92 -14.86 2.09
CA PHE A 203 -3.79 -13.95 1.97
C PHE A 203 -3.98 -12.84 0.93
N PRO A 204 -4.44 -13.08 -0.32
CA PRO A 204 -4.65 -12.01 -1.29
C PRO A 204 -5.68 -10.97 -0.79
N LEU A 205 -6.71 -11.43 -0.08
CA LEU A 205 -7.72 -10.56 0.53
C LEU A 205 -7.15 -9.73 1.68
N GLN A 206 -6.38 -10.36 2.57
CA GLN A 206 -5.70 -9.69 3.67
C GLN A 206 -4.69 -8.65 3.17
N ALA A 207 -3.93 -8.97 2.13
CA ALA A 207 -2.96 -8.06 1.53
C ALA A 207 -3.65 -6.90 0.79
N ALA A 208 -4.76 -7.16 0.08
CA ALA A 208 -5.57 -6.12 -0.55
C ALA A 208 -6.16 -5.17 0.50
N LEU A 209 -6.76 -5.71 1.57
CA LEU A 209 -7.29 -4.96 2.71
C LEU A 209 -6.20 -4.16 3.42
N GLY A 210 -5.07 -4.79 3.75
CA GLY A 210 -3.96 -4.15 4.42
C GLY A 210 -3.39 -3.00 3.60
N TYR A 211 -3.30 -3.18 2.27
CA TYR A 211 -2.92 -2.10 1.39
C TYR A 211 -3.95 -0.97 1.40
N ASP A 212 -5.24 -1.26 1.22
CA ASP A 212 -6.28 -0.22 1.16
C ASP A 212 -6.39 0.56 2.47
N LEU A 213 -6.34 -0.14 3.62
CA LEU A 213 -6.24 0.47 4.94
C LEU A 213 -5.02 1.39 5.05
N SER A 214 -3.85 0.95 4.56
CA SER A 214 -2.65 1.80 4.59
C SER A 214 -2.78 3.08 3.77
N GLN A 215 -3.60 3.08 2.71
CA GLN A 215 -3.81 4.27 1.89
C GLN A 215 -4.84 5.21 2.51
N ASN A 216 -5.90 4.68 3.12
CA ASN A 216 -7.08 5.47 3.47
C ASN A 216 -7.17 5.81 4.96
N LEU A 217 -6.68 4.94 5.85
CA LEU A 217 -6.87 5.08 7.30
C LEU A 217 -6.07 6.23 7.92
N PHE A 218 -5.02 6.70 7.23
CA PHE A 218 -4.04 7.61 7.81
C PHE A 218 -4.07 9.02 7.20
N ILE A 219 -4.88 9.25 6.16
CA ILE A 219 -4.98 10.54 5.48
C ILE A 219 -5.71 11.55 6.38
N GLY A 220 -5.02 12.61 6.78
CA GLY A 220 -5.61 13.78 7.45
C GLY A 220 -5.67 13.72 8.99
N GLU A 221 -5.29 12.61 9.62
CA GLU A 221 -5.27 12.46 11.08
C GLU A 221 -3.86 12.66 11.66
N ARG A 222 -3.75 13.18 12.89
CA ARG A 222 -2.46 13.29 13.60
C ARG A 222 -2.09 11.90 14.11
N ASN A 223 -1.12 11.24 13.48
CA ASN A 223 -0.77 9.86 13.84
C ASN A 223 0.39 9.82 14.82
N LEU A 224 0.19 9.21 15.99
CA LEU A 224 1.23 8.92 16.97
C LEU A 224 1.58 7.43 16.94
N LEU A 225 2.75 7.09 16.40
CA LEU A 225 3.25 5.72 16.39
C LEU A 225 3.93 5.40 17.73
N VAL A 226 3.52 4.33 18.38
CA VAL A 226 4.08 3.82 19.65
C VAL A 226 4.62 2.40 19.47
N GLU A 227 5.45 1.90 20.38
CA GLU A 227 6.08 0.59 20.22
C GLU A 227 5.07 -0.54 20.44
N GLY A 228 4.34 -0.49 21.56
CA GLY A 228 3.52 -1.59 22.04
C GLY A 228 2.05 -1.22 22.31
N PRO A 229 1.19 -2.24 22.47
CA PRO A 229 -0.19 -2.04 22.90
C PRO A 229 -0.31 -1.52 24.34
N SER A 230 0.69 -1.79 25.20
CA SER A 230 0.80 -1.22 26.55
C SER A 230 0.84 0.31 26.50
N ASP A 231 1.65 0.87 25.61
CA ASP A 231 1.88 2.30 25.48
C ASP A 231 0.58 3.02 25.12
N LEU A 232 -0.16 2.45 24.16
CA LEU A 232 -1.47 2.94 23.77
C LEU A 232 -2.41 3.01 24.96
N VAL A 233 -2.47 1.95 25.77
CA VAL A 233 -3.35 1.91 26.95
C VAL A 233 -2.95 2.96 27.98
N TYR A 234 -1.65 3.09 28.28
CA TYR A 234 -1.19 4.09 29.25
C TYR A 234 -1.51 5.52 28.78
N LEU A 235 -1.26 5.83 27.51
CA LEU A 235 -1.55 7.16 26.94
C LEU A 235 -3.05 7.47 26.93
N GLU A 236 -3.89 6.50 26.57
CA GLU A 236 -5.36 6.66 26.57
C GLU A 236 -5.91 6.87 27.99
N VAL A 237 -5.57 5.96 28.90
CA VAL A 237 -6.14 5.96 30.26
C VAL A 237 -5.65 7.16 31.05
N LEU A 238 -4.34 7.46 31.01
CA LEU A 238 -3.79 8.60 31.75
C LEU A 238 -4.06 9.92 31.05
N GLY A 239 -4.12 9.94 29.72
CA GLY A 239 -4.58 11.11 28.97
C GLY A 239 -5.98 11.53 29.40
N ARG A 240 -6.92 10.58 29.45
CA ARG A 240 -8.29 10.82 29.95
C ARG A 240 -8.29 11.31 31.39
N ARG A 241 -7.57 10.63 32.29
CA ARG A 241 -7.48 11.04 33.69
C ARG A 241 -6.95 12.45 33.87
N LEU A 242 -5.90 12.82 33.13
CA LEU A 242 -5.34 14.16 33.16
C LEU A 242 -6.38 15.19 32.72
N ARG A 243 -7.11 14.93 31.63
CA ARG A 243 -8.19 15.81 31.15
C ARG A 243 -9.33 15.95 32.18
N ASP A 244 -9.74 14.86 32.82
CA ASP A 244 -10.76 14.87 33.88
C ASP A 244 -10.34 15.74 35.09
N LEU A 245 -9.03 15.83 35.34
CA LEU A 245 -8.44 16.69 36.37
C LEU A 245 -8.15 18.13 35.89
N GLY A 246 -8.52 18.49 34.65
CA GLY A 246 -8.23 19.79 34.05
C GLY A 246 -6.75 20.01 33.68
N ARG A 247 -5.98 18.92 33.57
CA ARG A 247 -4.56 18.91 33.20
C ARG A 247 -4.38 18.56 31.72
N ILE A 248 -3.16 18.71 31.21
CA ILE A 248 -2.86 18.43 29.80
C ILE A 248 -2.64 16.92 29.60
N GLY A 249 -3.62 16.26 29.00
CA GLY A 249 -3.47 14.91 28.43
C GLY A 249 -3.08 14.93 26.95
N VAL A 250 -2.79 13.77 26.38
CA VAL A 250 -2.62 13.63 24.91
C VAL A 250 -3.89 14.14 24.23
N ASP A 251 -3.74 15.02 23.25
CA ASP A 251 -4.86 15.63 22.51
C ASP A 251 -5.67 14.52 21.81
N GLU A 252 -7.00 14.58 21.91
CA GLU A 252 -7.92 13.58 21.35
C GLU A 252 -7.91 13.56 19.82
N ALA A 253 -7.32 14.57 19.17
CA ALA A 253 -7.03 14.57 17.74
C ALA A 253 -5.89 13.62 17.35
N TRP A 254 -5.11 13.10 18.31
CA TRP A 254 -4.10 12.08 18.04
C TRP A 254 -4.71 10.70 17.93
N ARG A 255 -4.37 10.02 16.85
CA ARG A 255 -4.59 8.59 16.70
C ARG A 255 -3.33 7.84 17.09
N VAL A 256 -3.41 7.08 18.19
CA VAL A 256 -2.29 6.26 18.67
C VAL A 256 -2.26 4.93 17.93
N LEU A 257 -1.11 4.57 17.37
CA LEU A 257 -0.91 3.38 16.53
C LEU A 257 0.22 2.52 17.10
N PRO A 258 -0.07 1.31 17.61
CA PRO A 258 0.98 0.41 18.08
C PRO A 258 1.68 -0.28 16.90
N ALA A 259 3.02 -0.24 16.88
CA ALA A 259 3.83 -0.86 15.83
C ALA A 259 4.03 -2.38 16.02
N GLY A 260 3.68 -2.92 17.19
CA GLY A 260 3.92 -4.33 17.52
C GLY A 260 5.39 -4.63 17.82
N GLY A 261 6.10 -3.65 18.39
CA GLY A 261 7.52 -3.71 18.78
C GLY A 261 8.39 -2.69 18.04
N SER A 262 9.47 -2.26 18.70
CA SER A 262 10.47 -1.32 18.14
C SER A 262 11.06 -1.76 16.79
N SER A 263 11.17 -3.07 16.53
CA SER A 263 11.69 -3.58 15.26
C SER A 263 10.81 -3.24 14.05
N ASN A 264 9.51 -3.00 14.26
CA ASN A 264 8.54 -2.71 13.20
C ASN A 264 8.35 -1.21 12.97
N VAL A 265 8.74 -0.36 13.93
CA VAL A 265 8.64 1.10 13.82
C VAL A 265 9.26 1.66 12.52
N PRO A 266 10.47 1.24 12.08
CA PRO A 266 11.04 1.71 10.82
C PRO A 266 10.18 1.39 9.59
N ALA A 267 9.49 0.24 9.60
CA ALA A 267 8.62 -0.19 8.51
C ALA A 267 7.36 0.68 8.45
N PHE A 268 6.72 0.93 9.60
CA PHE A 268 5.57 1.84 9.71
C PHE A 268 5.94 3.26 9.30
N VAL A 269 7.08 3.78 9.76
CA VAL A 269 7.60 5.09 9.34
C VAL A 269 7.78 5.18 7.83
N SER A 270 8.32 4.12 7.20
CA SER A 270 8.52 4.09 5.74
C SER A 270 7.22 4.00 4.95
N LEU A 271 6.21 3.32 5.49
CA LEU A 271 4.90 3.18 4.88
C LEU A 271 4.08 4.47 4.98
N LEU A 272 4.09 5.10 6.16
CA LEU A 272 3.25 6.25 6.50
C LEU A 272 3.91 7.60 6.18
N GLY A 273 5.21 7.74 6.48
CA GLY A 273 5.92 9.02 6.49
C GLY A 273 5.98 9.76 5.15
N ARG A 274 5.68 9.09 4.03
CA ARG A 274 5.63 9.71 2.70
C ARG A 274 4.31 10.41 2.38
N LYS A 275 3.23 10.07 3.09
CA LYS A 275 1.86 10.53 2.78
C LYS A 275 1.17 11.20 3.95
N VAL A 276 1.60 10.93 5.18
CA VAL A 276 0.88 11.36 6.39
C VAL A 276 1.84 11.93 7.43
N THR A 277 1.32 12.82 8.27
CA THR A 277 2.05 13.36 9.42
C THR A 277 2.10 12.30 10.51
N VAL A 278 3.31 11.83 10.81
CA VAL A 278 3.59 10.87 11.87
C VAL A 278 4.51 11.50 12.90
N SER A 279 4.11 11.41 14.17
CA SER A 279 5.00 11.56 15.31
C SER A 279 5.28 10.19 15.91
N VAL A 280 6.49 9.97 16.41
CA VAL A 280 6.92 8.66 16.93
C VAL A 280 7.29 8.81 18.38
N LEU A 281 6.70 7.99 19.25
CA LEU A 281 7.11 7.82 20.65
C LEU A 281 8.00 6.60 20.76
N LEU A 282 9.20 6.75 21.33
CA LEU A 282 10.18 5.69 21.46
C LEU A 282 10.70 5.54 22.88
N ASP A 283 10.95 4.29 23.26
CA ASP A 283 11.73 3.95 24.44
C ASP A 283 13.20 4.29 24.19
N SER A 284 13.87 4.85 25.19
CA SER A 284 15.23 5.39 25.04
C SER A 284 16.32 4.33 25.17
N GLY A 285 15.99 3.04 25.14
CA GLY A 285 16.93 1.92 25.37
C GLY A 285 16.86 0.78 24.36
N THR A 286 16.21 0.97 23.21
CA THR A 286 15.95 -0.10 22.24
C THR A 286 17.11 -0.34 21.28
N GLU A 287 17.50 -1.61 21.13
CA GLU A 287 18.30 -2.10 20.01
C GLU A 287 17.49 -1.91 18.71
N GLY A 288 17.64 -0.74 18.10
CA GLY A 288 16.77 -0.33 17.00
C GLY A 288 16.81 1.16 16.70
N TYR A 289 17.26 1.97 17.66
CA TYR A 289 17.42 3.43 17.53
C TYR A 289 18.02 3.86 16.19
N GLY A 290 19.19 3.31 15.82
CA GLY A 290 19.85 3.69 14.56
C GLY A 290 19.04 3.34 13.31
N ARG A 291 18.20 2.30 13.34
CA ARG A 291 17.31 1.95 12.22
C ARG A 291 16.10 2.86 12.15
N VAL A 292 15.56 3.25 13.29
CA VAL A 292 14.44 4.19 13.37
C VAL A 292 14.89 5.58 12.91
N GLU A 293 16.04 6.05 13.38
CA GLU A 293 16.64 7.33 12.98
C GLU A 293 16.99 7.34 11.48
N ALA A 294 17.53 6.24 10.95
CA ALA A 294 17.74 6.08 9.51
C ALA A 294 16.42 6.13 8.71
N ALA A 295 15.35 5.51 9.21
CA ALA A 295 14.04 5.54 8.55
C ALA A 295 13.40 6.93 8.60
N ILE A 296 13.50 7.64 9.72
CA ILE A 296 13.05 9.03 9.90
C ILE A 296 13.78 9.94 8.90
N SER A 297 15.12 9.84 8.84
CA SER A 297 15.96 10.60 7.91
C SER A 297 15.63 10.28 6.44
N ALA A 298 15.51 8.99 6.09
CA ALA A 298 15.18 8.55 4.73
C ALA A 298 13.79 9.02 4.26
N ASN A 299 12.84 9.17 5.18
CA ASN A 299 11.48 9.63 4.88
C ASN A 299 11.26 11.12 5.16
N ARG A 300 12.33 11.88 5.45
CA ARG A 300 12.30 13.34 5.70
C ARG A 300 11.32 13.75 6.80
N ILE A 301 11.17 12.91 7.83
CA ILE A 301 10.41 13.28 9.02
C ILE A 301 11.27 14.26 9.84
N GLU A 302 10.70 15.39 10.23
CA GLU A 302 11.39 16.37 11.05
C GLU A 302 11.73 15.78 12.43
N ALA A 303 12.93 16.07 12.94
CA ALA A 303 13.36 15.60 14.25
C ALA A 303 12.44 16.08 15.39
N SER A 304 11.76 17.22 15.20
CA SER A 304 10.74 17.77 16.11
C SER A 304 9.53 16.86 16.32
N ARG A 305 9.33 15.86 15.45
CA ARG A 305 8.21 14.89 15.51
C ARG A 305 8.57 13.59 16.20
N VAL A 306 9.81 13.46 16.67
CA VAL A 306 10.28 12.29 17.40
C VAL A 306 10.30 12.64 18.88
N VAL A 307 9.57 11.88 19.69
CA VAL A 307 9.49 12.07 21.14
C VAL A 307 10.09 10.85 21.82
N PHE A 308 11.08 11.08 22.68
CA PHE A 308 11.68 10.02 23.48
C PHE A 308 11.19 10.07 24.91
N VAL A 309 10.84 8.91 25.48
CA VAL A 309 10.41 8.81 26.88
C VAL A 309 11.51 9.32 27.83
N GLY A 310 12.78 9.02 27.55
CA GLY A 310 13.93 9.44 28.35
C GLY A 310 14.11 10.95 28.46
N GLU A 311 13.61 11.74 27.50
CA GLU A 311 13.64 13.19 27.59
C GLU A 311 12.69 13.77 28.65
N VAL A 312 11.66 13.01 29.04
CA VAL A 312 10.74 13.39 30.12
C VAL A 312 11.40 13.17 31.49
N LEU A 313 12.12 12.06 31.63
CA LEU A 313 12.77 11.65 32.87
C LEU A 313 14.22 12.16 33.00
N GLN A 314 14.76 12.80 31.95
CA GLN A 314 16.18 13.18 31.84
C GLN A 314 17.13 11.98 32.02
N GLN A 315 16.74 10.84 31.46
CA GLN A 315 17.47 9.58 31.56
C GLN A 315 17.94 9.13 30.18
N LYS A 316 19.09 8.45 30.14
CA LYS A 316 19.65 7.93 28.88
C LYS A 316 18.81 6.79 28.30
N HIS A 317 18.23 5.95 29.16
CA HIS A 317 17.42 4.81 28.79
C HIS A 317 16.18 4.78 29.68
N ALA A 318 14.99 4.84 29.08
CA ALA A 318 13.71 4.82 29.76
C ALA A 318 12.66 4.20 28.83
N ASP A 319 11.82 3.36 29.38
CA ASP A 319 10.65 2.79 28.73
C ASP A 319 9.39 3.54 29.24
N ILE A 320 8.25 3.48 28.55
CA ILE A 320 7.05 4.23 28.99
C ILE A 320 6.63 3.90 30.44
N GLU A 321 6.90 2.68 30.90
CA GLU A 321 6.65 2.23 32.27
C GLU A 321 7.46 3.00 33.33
N ASP A 322 8.59 3.59 32.94
CA ASP A 322 9.43 4.40 33.85
C ASP A 322 8.79 5.75 34.20
N LEU A 323 7.74 6.17 33.48
CA LEU A 323 6.97 7.37 33.83
C LEU A 323 6.15 7.15 35.11
N PHE A 324 5.84 5.90 35.46
CA PHE A 324 5.25 5.57 36.74
C PHE A 324 6.29 5.64 37.85
N THR A 325 5.86 6.06 39.04
CA THR A 325 6.68 5.83 40.22
C THR A 325 6.85 4.32 40.46
N PRO A 326 7.97 3.85 41.05
CA PRO A 326 8.18 2.43 41.32
C PRO A 326 7.04 1.79 42.12
N GLY A 327 6.43 2.54 43.05
CA GLY A 327 5.30 2.07 43.83
C GLY A 327 4.03 1.88 43.00
N ASP A 328 3.70 2.86 42.14
CA ASP A 328 2.52 2.78 41.28
C ASP A 328 2.63 1.62 40.28
N TYR A 329 3.77 1.49 39.61
CA TYR A 329 3.96 0.41 38.65
C TYR A 329 4.00 -0.97 39.34
N LEU A 330 4.65 -1.09 40.50
CA LEU A 330 4.64 -2.34 41.28
C LEU A 330 3.23 -2.74 41.69
N ALA A 331 2.34 -1.79 42.01
CA ALA A 331 0.96 -2.10 42.34
C ALA A 331 0.18 -2.70 41.15
N LEU A 332 0.48 -2.24 39.92
CA LEU A 332 -0.06 -2.82 38.69
C LEU A 332 0.55 -4.19 38.40
N TYR A 333 1.88 -4.30 38.50
CA TYR A 333 2.63 -5.54 38.30
C TYR A 333 2.17 -6.65 39.25
N ASN A 334 2.11 -6.35 40.55
CA ASN A 334 1.68 -7.30 41.58
C ASN A 334 0.25 -7.80 41.34
N ALA A 335 -0.66 -6.92 40.90
CA ALA A 335 -2.02 -7.29 40.56
C ALA A 335 -2.10 -8.12 39.27
N ALA A 336 -1.25 -7.83 38.28
CA ALA A 336 -1.22 -8.53 37.00
C ALA A 336 -0.67 -9.96 37.08
N PHE A 337 0.24 -10.21 38.02
CA PHE A 337 0.97 -11.47 38.13
C PHE A 337 0.72 -12.23 39.45
N ASP A 338 -0.20 -11.75 40.28
CA ASP A 338 -0.47 -12.28 41.63
C ASP A 338 0.80 -12.38 42.48
N LYS A 339 1.52 -11.24 42.57
CA LYS A 339 2.80 -11.09 43.28
C LYS A 339 2.68 -10.09 44.43
N HIS A 340 3.70 -10.05 45.28
CA HIS A 340 3.74 -9.19 46.48
C HIS A 340 5.10 -8.49 46.66
N HIS A 341 5.74 -8.09 45.56
CA HIS A 341 7.02 -7.39 45.60
C HIS A 341 6.86 -5.98 46.18
N ARG A 342 7.91 -5.51 46.85
CA ARG A 342 8.02 -4.18 47.43
C ARG A 342 9.07 -3.38 46.66
N VAL A 343 9.01 -2.05 46.77
CA VAL A 343 9.99 -1.16 46.11
C VAL A 343 11.43 -1.50 46.49
N GLY A 344 11.66 -1.98 47.72
CA GLY A 344 12.98 -2.41 48.19
C GLY A 344 13.51 -3.71 47.56
N ASP A 345 12.65 -4.50 46.91
CA ASP A 345 13.04 -5.74 46.24
C ASP A 345 13.57 -5.48 44.82
N LEU A 346 13.28 -4.31 44.26
CA LEU A 346 13.74 -3.91 42.94
C LEU A 346 15.25 -3.67 42.94
N SER A 347 15.94 -4.26 41.97
CA SER A 347 17.36 -4.01 41.72
C SER A 347 17.66 -2.51 41.55
N SER A 348 18.81 -2.05 42.05
CA SER A 348 19.32 -0.68 41.83
C SER A 348 20.30 -0.58 40.65
N HIS A 349 20.56 -1.69 39.95
CA HIS A 349 21.56 -1.75 38.88
C HIS A 349 21.09 -1.22 37.52
N HIS A 350 19.80 -0.90 37.39
CA HIS A 350 19.21 -0.40 36.16
C HIS A 350 18.27 0.75 36.46
N ASP A 351 18.23 1.74 35.57
CA ASP A 351 17.28 2.86 35.67
C ASP A 351 15.86 2.41 35.27
N ARG A 352 15.77 1.47 34.31
CA ARG A 352 14.51 0.96 33.75
C ARG A 352 13.81 -0.05 34.65
N ILE A 353 12.55 0.22 34.99
CA ILE A 353 11.73 -0.56 35.92
C ILE A 353 11.51 -2.00 35.47
N LEU A 354 11.33 -2.21 34.16
CA LEU A 354 11.20 -3.54 33.57
C LEU A 354 12.47 -4.37 33.82
N LYS A 355 13.65 -3.77 33.63
CA LYS A 355 14.95 -4.41 33.89
C LYS A 355 15.24 -4.63 35.37
N ARG A 356 14.63 -3.84 36.25
CA ARG A 356 14.74 -4.04 37.70
C ARG A 356 13.87 -5.20 38.21
N LEU A 357 12.81 -5.56 37.47
CA LEU A 357 11.90 -6.67 37.75
C LEU A 357 12.38 -8.01 37.14
N GLU A 358 13.09 -7.99 36.01
CA GLU A 358 13.61 -9.20 35.36
C GLU A 358 14.38 -10.16 36.30
N PRO A 359 15.23 -9.71 37.23
CA PRO A 359 15.92 -10.61 38.16
C PRO A 359 15.01 -11.33 39.15
N LEU A 360 13.79 -10.82 39.40
CA LEU A 360 12.86 -11.38 40.38
C LEU A 360 12.00 -12.49 39.75
N ASP A 361 11.45 -12.26 38.57
CA ASP A 361 10.45 -13.14 37.94
C ASP A 361 10.77 -13.51 36.48
N GLY A 362 11.91 -13.07 35.94
CA GLY A 362 12.26 -13.24 34.53
C GLY A 362 11.56 -12.24 33.61
N ARG A 363 11.56 -12.55 32.30
CA ARG A 363 10.83 -11.74 31.31
C ARG A 363 9.33 -12.00 31.45
N PHE A 364 8.55 -10.94 31.30
CA PHE A 364 7.09 -10.99 31.44
C PHE A 364 6.42 -10.19 30.33
N ASP A 365 5.10 -10.37 30.20
CA ASP A 365 4.28 -9.67 29.23
C ASP A 365 3.91 -8.27 29.74
N HIS A 366 4.40 -7.23 29.06
CA HIS A 366 4.18 -5.83 29.43
C HIS A 366 2.73 -5.39 29.24
N TRP A 367 1.93 -6.14 28.46
CA TRP A 367 0.49 -5.88 28.29
C TRP A 367 -0.28 -6.07 29.60
N ARG A 368 0.10 -7.05 30.44
CA ARG A 368 -0.70 -7.43 31.62
C ARG A 368 -0.85 -6.31 32.66
N PRO A 369 0.21 -5.57 33.05
CA PRO A 369 0.06 -4.39 33.91
C PRO A 369 -0.84 -3.30 33.30
N ALA A 370 -0.75 -3.07 31.98
CA ALA A 370 -1.60 -2.12 31.27
C ALA A 370 -3.08 -2.57 31.27
N GLU A 371 -3.33 -3.87 31.05
CA GLU A 371 -4.66 -4.46 31.11
C GLU A 371 -5.32 -4.28 32.49
N VAL A 372 -4.57 -4.44 33.58
CA VAL A 372 -5.05 -4.18 34.95
C VAL A 372 -5.51 -2.73 35.09
N LEU A 373 -4.69 -1.79 34.62
CA LEU A 373 -5.02 -0.36 34.67
C LEU A 373 -6.27 -0.03 33.83
N LEU A 374 -6.40 -0.66 32.66
CA LEU A 374 -7.56 -0.48 31.77
C LEU A 374 -8.87 -1.02 32.37
N ARG A 375 -8.81 -2.15 33.06
CA ARG A 375 -10.00 -2.83 33.63
C ARG A 375 -10.48 -2.23 34.94
N ASP A 376 -9.62 -1.53 35.68
CA ASP A 376 -9.95 -0.99 37.00
C ASP A 376 -9.69 0.54 37.08
N PRO A 377 -10.69 1.36 36.71
CA PRO A 377 -10.58 2.82 36.75
C PRO A 377 -10.19 3.37 38.13
N LYS A 378 -10.52 2.67 39.22
CA LYS A 378 -10.17 3.13 40.58
C LYS A 378 -8.67 3.12 40.83
N ARG A 379 -7.90 2.28 40.13
CA ARG A 379 -6.43 2.27 40.22
C ARG A 379 -5.82 3.50 39.59
N VAL A 380 -6.45 4.02 38.53
CA VAL A 380 -6.06 5.28 37.89
C VAL A 380 -6.20 6.44 38.87
N ASP A 381 -7.27 6.44 39.68
CA ASP A 381 -7.49 7.46 40.72
C ASP A 381 -6.46 7.42 41.86
N GLN A 382 -5.82 6.28 42.08
CA GLN A 382 -4.84 6.04 43.15
C GLN A 382 -3.40 6.36 42.75
N LEU A 383 -3.15 6.67 41.48
CA LEU A 383 -1.81 6.99 40.99
C LEU A 383 -1.26 8.24 41.68
N SER A 384 0.04 8.22 41.99
CA SER A 384 0.71 9.36 42.61
C SER A 384 0.71 10.60 41.71
N ALA A 385 0.76 11.78 42.34
CA ALA A 385 0.91 13.05 41.62
C ALA A 385 2.14 13.05 40.70
N THR A 386 3.25 12.46 41.14
CA THR A 386 4.49 12.34 40.36
C THR A 386 4.29 11.56 39.06
N THR A 387 3.55 10.43 39.10
CA THR A 387 3.20 9.68 37.89
C THR A 387 2.40 10.56 36.93
N LEU A 388 1.35 11.23 37.44
CA LEU A 388 0.53 12.12 36.62
C LEU A 388 1.35 13.28 36.02
N ASP A 389 2.29 13.86 36.78
CA ASP A 389 3.20 14.92 36.31
C ASP A 389 4.11 14.43 35.17
N ASN A 390 4.63 13.21 35.25
CA ASN A 390 5.45 12.63 34.20
C ASN A 390 4.64 12.41 32.91
N PHE A 391 3.43 11.86 33.01
CA PHE A 391 2.57 11.66 31.85
C PHE A 391 2.04 12.97 31.25
N GLU A 392 1.79 14.00 32.06
CA GLU A 392 1.45 15.35 31.55
C GLU A 392 2.61 15.97 30.77
N ARG A 393 3.86 15.86 31.26
CA ARG A 393 5.04 16.32 30.51
C ARG A 393 5.22 15.57 29.18
N LEU A 394 4.96 14.26 29.17
CA LEU A 394 4.97 13.49 27.94
C LEU A 394 3.90 13.98 26.97
N ALA A 395 2.67 14.16 27.44
CA ALA A 395 1.55 14.66 26.65
C ALA A 395 1.83 16.05 26.04
N GLN A 396 2.41 16.97 26.81
CA GLN A 396 2.81 18.29 26.31
C GLN A 396 3.80 18.18 25.16
N ARG A 397 4.80 17.29 25.25
CA ARG A 397 5.78 17.05 24.18
C ARG A 397 5.13 16.45 22.94
N ILE A 398 4.28 15.44 23.11
CA ILE A 398 3.52 14.82 22.00
C ILE A 398 2.68 15.88 21.30
N ASN A 399 1.88 16.65 22.04
CA ASN A 399 1.01 17.68 21.48
C ASN A 399 1.81 18.78 20.76
N ALA A 400 3.01 19.12 21.25
CA ALA A 400 3.87 20.11 20.62
C ALA A 400 4.31 19.71 19.20
N THR A 401 4.43 18.41 18.90
CA THR A 401 4.90 17.90 17.59
C THR A 401 3.98 18.23 16.41
N HIS A 402 2.73 18.62 16.67
CA HIS A 402 1.76 19.00 15.64
C HIS A 402 1.36 20.48 15.71
N THR A 403 2.03 21.29 16.55
CA THR A 403 1.75 22.73 16.57
C THR A 403 2.34 23.33 15.30
N VAL A 404 1.46 23.75 14.39
CA VAL A 404 1.80 24.45 13.15
C VAL A 404 2.65 25.67 13.50
N GLN A 405 3.87 25.73 12.98
CA GLN A 405 4.49 27.01 12.63
C GLN A 405 4.04 27.40 11.23
#